data_AF-A0A938GLR6-F1
#
_entry.id   AF-A0A938GLR6-F1
#
_cell.length_a   1.000
_cell.length_b   1.000
_cell.length_c   1.000
_cell.angle_alpha   90.00
_cell.angle_beta   90.00
_cell.angle_gamma   90.00
#
_symmetry.space_group_name_H-M   'P 1'
#
loop_
_entity.id
_entity.type
_entity.pdbx_description
1 polymer ?
#
loop_
_entity_poly.entity_id
_entity_poly.type
_entity_poly.pdbx_seq_one_letter_code
_entity_poly.pdbx_strand_id
1 'polypeptide(L)'
;MKKQIPISFTLRCTSLLAALVLLGITAPLRADVFKMPPNLKSLEFVEVGDPGNAPDQNGFGAVAYRYRISKYETTAAQWVEFVNAKGRSDPSETGLWSENMTREDGADKDPRCDIRRAGKVGSFVHTVAPEFANRPANYVSFLDACRFCNWLHNGQGDGDTETGAYTLRDYKGFDGRRIRRNPGAKYFVPTEDEWYKAAYYDPNKPGSPVYWKYPTRSDTKPSRDKDSANAANWYRDSYLDPYFLIEVGSFPQALSAYGTLDQAGNLAEWTDGLNPPFLRTLRGGAFNSDDAGLNIPTPNHAWSSISDESAVGVRIAAEVPGSPIPTLETKSVASESAVVDFPRRPWRDPQNGKPFFPLAWFSHTSNEADLNELARQGANLILVVDGHADVETEEDFKELTPKMVEFLDQAHKRNIRVLIQAGNLQEAQSDNNAVAIKWLQQWVMAIRNHPALFGYQLYDEPEYRVGAGIGVEERRSVHKFVDSFVRAREELRKWDPNPHRMISVVFNLVPLSTWTEFLPALDSFQVDRYPLDVEQAYFGHRGDWGPLMMAWSMAHGANALKDHPHLKNPAPCMQGVGQSFVDGRGNPVWR
;
A
#
# COMPACT_ATOMS: atom_id res chain seq x y z
N MET A 1 82.28 74.48 14.92
CA MET A 1 81.41 74.29 16.11
C MET A 1 80.93 72.85 16.13
N LYS A 2 81.36 72.06 17.14
CA LYS A 2 80.74 70.78 17.53
C LYS A 2 79.59 71.09 18.51
N LYS A 3 78.44 70.39 18.41
CA LYS A 3 77.67 69.79 19.54
C LYS A 3 76.21 69.37 19.19
N GLN A 4 75.88 68.12 19.55
CA GLN A 4 74.67 67.55 20.20
C GLN A 4 73.29 67.45 19.48
N ILE A 5 72.88 66.22 19.07
CA ILE A 5 71.96 65.21 19.72
C ILE A 5 70.72 65.76 20.51
N PRO A 6 69.49 65.12 20.58
CA PRO A 6 69.10 63.68 20.41
C PRO A 6 67.77 63.28 19.68
N ILE A 7 67.74 62.00 19.23
CA ILE A 7 66.84 60.85 19.55
C ILE A 7 65.36 61.09 19.97
N SER A 8 64.41 60.57 19.17
CA SER A 8 63.44 59.47 19.45
C SER A 8 62.42 59.44 18.27
N PHE A 9 61.81 58.37 17.77
CA PHE A 9 61.19 57.19 18.34
C PHE A 9 61.11 56.09 17.24
N THR A 10 61.33 54.84 17.65
CA THR A 10 60.92 53.54 17.09
C THR A 10 59.64 53.52 16.22
N LEU A 11 59.62 52.81 15.08
CA LEU A 11 59.08 51.43 14.93
C LEU A 11 59.15 50.93 13.47
N ARG A 12 59.14 49.61 13.32
CA ARG A 12 59.49 48.81 12.15
C ARG A 12 58.37 48.64 11.11
N CYS A 13 58.79 48.55 9.85
CA CYS A 13 58.36 47.65 8.76
C CYS A 13 56.93 47.08 8.78
N THR A 14 56.17 47.36 7.72
CA THR A 14 55.30 46.37 7.06
C THR A 14 55.32 46.58 5.54
N SER A 15 55.46 45.45 4.86
CA SER A 15 55.66 45.23 3.42
C SER A 15 54.33 45.11 2.67
N LEU A 16 54.23 45.76 1.50
CA LEU A 16 53.14 45.55 0.53
C LEU A 16 53.54 44.45 -0.47
N LEU A 17 52.84 43.32 -0.44
CA LEU A 17 52.84 42.32 -1.49
C LEU A 17 51.42 42.29 -2.11
N ALA A 18 51.33 42.52 -3.41
CA ALA A 18 50.08 42.43 -4.17
C ALA A 18 49.69 40.96 -4.37
N ALA A 19 48.48 40.58 -3.94
CA ALA A 19 47.88 39.28 -4.23
C ALA A 19 46.83 39.43 -5.34
N LEU A 20 47.09 38.82 -6.50
CA LEU A 20 46.09 38.56 -7.53
C LEU A 20 45.12 37.49 -7.00
N VAL A 21 43.87 37.85 -6.75
CA VAL A 21 42.79 36.89 -6.49
C VAL A 21 42.22 36.45 -7.84
N LEU A 22 42.56 35.23 -8.27
CA LEU A 22 41.77 34.53 -9.29
C LEU A 22 40.42 34.15 -8.67
N LEU A 23 39.38 34.92 -8.98
CA LEU A 23 37.99 34.48 -8.81
C LEU A 23 37.68 33.41 -9.86
N GLY A 24 38.13 32.19 -9.60
CA GLY A 24 37.60 31.01 -10.26
C GLY A 24 36.20 30.76 -9.71
N ILE A 25 35.17 31.26 -10.40
CA ILE A 25 33.81 30.77 -10.23
C ILE A 25 33.82 29.33 -10.75
N THR A 26 34.14 28.38 -9.89
CA THR A 26 33.80 26.98 -10.15
C THR A 26 32.30 26.89 -9.96
N ALA A 27 31.56 26.84 -11.08
CA ALA A 27 30.19 26.36 -11.01
C ALA A 27 30.23 24.99 -10.30
N PRO A 28 29.34 24.71 -9.34
CA PRO A 28 29.27 23.37 -8.77
C PRO A 28 29.10 22.38 -9.93
N LEU A 29 29.90 21.30 -9.95
CA LEU A 29 29.71 20.23 -10.93
C LEU A 29 28.22 19.84 -10.89
N ARG A 30 27.57 19.84 -12.06
CA ARG A 30 26.18 19.41 -12.19
C ARG A 30 26.03 17.97 -11.68
N ALA A 31 24.94 17.69 -10.97
CA ALA A 31 24.58 16.35 -10.49
C ALA A 31 24.63 15.32 -11.62
N ASP A 32 25.33 14.21 -11.39
CA ASP A 32 25.45 13.11 -12.36
C ASP A 32 25.46 11.76 -11.63
N VAL A 33 24.30 11.10 -11.55
CA VAL A 33 24.16 9.79 -10.89
C VAL A 33 24.93 8.68 -11.60
N PHE A 34 25.31 8.86 -12.87
CA PHE A 34 26.15 7.91 -13.60
C PHE A 34 27.64 8.01 -13.21
N LYS A 35 28.03 9.06 -12.47
CA LYS A 35 29.42 9.32 -12.03
C LYS A 35 29.45 9.84 -10.59
N MET A 36 28.96 9.03 -9.68
CA MET A 36 29.02 9.31 -8.25
C MET A 36 30.48 9.31 -7.75
N PRO A 37 30.80 10.05 -6.67
CA PRO A 37 32.11 10.02 -6.02
C PRO A 37 32.60 8.60 -5.71
N PRO A 38 33.93 8.34 -5.61
CA PRO A 38 34.49 6.98 -5.51
C PRO A 38 33.96 6.07 -4.39
N ASN A 39 33.42 6.64 -3.31
CA ASN A 39 32.85 5.87 -2.20
C ASN A 39 31.34 5.60 -2.34
N LEU A 40 30.73 6.12 -3.40
CA LEU A 40 29.31 6.01 -3.69
C LEU A 40 29.10 5.20 -4.96
N LYS A 41 28.06 4.35 -4.96
CA LYS A 41 27.70 3.56 -6.14
C LYS A 41 27.13 4.48 -7.22
N SER A 42 27.70 4.41 -8.42
CA SER A 42 27.12 5.04 -9.60
C SER A 42 25.96 4.21 -10.14
N LEU A 43 25.06 4.85 -10.88
CA LEU A 43 23.98 4.17 -11.59
C LEU A 43 24.55 3.38 -12.77
N GLU A 44 24.91 2.13 -12.50
CA GLU A 44 25.47 1.18 -13.47
C GLU A 44 24.36 0.34 -14.11
N PHE A 45 24.51 0.01 -15.39
CA PHE A 45 23.54 -0.80 -16.14
C PHE A 45 24.19 -2.05 -16.71
N VAL A 46 23.46 -3.16 -16.73
CA VAL A 46 23.80 -4.40 -17.46
C VAL A 46 22.86 -4.59 -18.64
N GLU A 47 23.34 -5.19 -19.73
CA GLU A 47 22.51 -5.51 -20.91
C GLU A 47 21.78 -6.83 -20.71
N VAL A 48 20.46 -6.81 -20.95
CA VAL A 48 19.62 -8.01 -20.99
C VAL A 48 19.36 -8.39 -22.45
N GLY A 49 19.86 -9.57 -22.81
CA GLY A 49 19.91 -10.10 -24.17
C GLY A 49 18.72 -10.99 -24.55
N ASP A 50 18.96 -11.89 -25.51
CA ASP A 50 18.05 -12.97 -25.91
C ASP A 50 16.61 -12.52 -26.28
N PRO A 51 16.45 -11.58 -27.22
CA PRO A 51 15.13 -11.11 -27.64
C PRO A 51 14.29 -12.25 -28.20
N GLY A 52 12.99 -12.26 -27.88
CA GLY A 52 12.04 -13.27 -28.36
C GLY A 52 12.04 -14.56 -27.53
N ASN A 53 12.60 -14.53 -26.31
CA ASN A 53 12.54 -15.66 -25.39
C ASN A 53 11.09 -15.98 -24.99
N ALA A 54 10.80 -17.27 -24.83
CA ALA A 54 9.50 -17.74 -24.34
C ALA A 54 9.31 -17.34 -22.86
N PRO A 55 8.07 -17.09 -22.40
CA PRO A 55 7.80 -16.84 -20.99
C PRO A 55 8.02 -18.10 -20.14
N ASP A 56 8.17 -17.91 -18.85
CA ASP A 56 8.14 -18.98 -17.85
C ASP A 56 6.73 -19.57 -17.71
N GLN A 57 6.59 -20.67 -16.97
CA GLN A 57 5.34 -21.39 -16.77
C GLN A 57 4.22 -20.55 -16.14
N ASN A 58 4.57 -19.50 -15.39
CA ASN A 58 3.64 -18.54 -14.81
C ASN A 58 3.23 -17.40 -15.77
N GLY A 59 3.74 -17.41 -17.01
CA GLY A 59 3.40 -16.45 -18.05
C GLY A 59 4.27 -15.19 -18.11
N PHE A 60 5.31 -15.08 -17.27
CA PHE A 60 6.19 -13.91 -17.20
C PHE A 60 7.54 -14.11 -17.90
N GLY A 61 8.18 -13.00 -18.25
CA GLY A 61 9.58 -12.94 -18.67
C GLY A 61 9.80 -12.92 -20.17
N ALA A 62 8.76 -12.91 -21.00
CA ALA A 62 8.91 -12.85 -22.45
C ALA A 62 9.21 -11.41 -22.91
N VAL A 63 10.36 -11.18 -23.52
CA VAL A 63 10.77 -9.85 -24.00
C VAL A 63 11.31 -9.91 -25.42
N ALA A 64 10.70 -9.16 -26.34
CA ALA A 64 10.99 -9.22 -27.78
C ALA A 64 12.22 -8.40 -28.22
N TYR A 65 12.87 -7.70 -27.32
CA TYR A 65 13.96 -6.77 -27.61
C TYR A 65 15.04 -6.82 -26.53
N ARG A 66 16.19 -6.21 -26.84
CA ARG A 66 17.26 -5.96 -25.88
C ARG A 66 17.00 -4.66 -25.13
N TYR A 67 17.38 -4.63 -23.87
CA TYR A 67 17.31 -3.44 -23.02
C TYR A 67 18.45 -3.52 -22.02
N ARG A 68 18.59 -2.48 -21.21
CA ARG A 68 19.50 -2.48 -20.07
C ARG A 68 18.70 -2.33 -18.79
N ILE A 69 19.22 -2.86 -17.69
CA ILE A 69 18.63 -2.69 -16.35
C ILE A 69 19.74 -2.34 -15.36
N SER A 70 19.44 -1.51 -14.37
CA SER A 70 20.43 -1.09 -13.40
C SER A 70 20.93 -2.31 -12.63
N LYS A 71 22.25 -2.37 -12.41
CA LYS A 71 22.92 -3.50 -11.76
C LYS A 71 22.44 -3.70 -10.32
N TYR A 72 22.14 -2.59 -9.66
CA TYR A 72 21.66 -2.51 -8.29
C TYR A 72 20.31 -1.78 -8.24
N GLU A 73 19.66 -1.82 -7.08
CA GLU A 73 18.62 -0.88 -6.69
C GLU A 73 19.18 0.57 -6.68
N THR A 74 18.34 1.57 -6.90
CA THR A 74 18.74 2.98 -6.80
C THR A 74 19.07 3.34 -5.35
N THR A 75 20.25 3.91 -5.12
CA THR A 75 20.74 4.19 -3.76
C THR A 75 20.18 5.49 -3.18
N ALA A 76 20.23 5.62 -1.85
CA ALA A 76 19.86 6.84 -1.15
C ALA A 76 20.67 8.06 -1.63
N ALA A 77 21.98 7.90 -1.91
CA ALA A 77 22.79 8.98 -2.45
C ALA A 77 22.38 9.41 -3.87
N GLN A 78 22.03 8.46 -4.74
CA GLN A 78 21.52 8.78 -6.07
C GLN A 78 20.17 9.51 -5.99
N TRP A 79 19.33 9.11 -5.03
CA TRP A 79 18.06 9.80 -4.77
C TRP A 79 18.28 11.21 -4.22
N VAL A 80 19.25 11.41 -3.32
CA VAL A 80 19.65 12.73 -2.80
C VAL A 80 20.05 13.68 -3.92
N GLU A 81 20.85 13.23 -4.89
CA GLU A 81 21.21 14.03 -6.07
C GLU A 81 19.97 14.48 -6.86
N PHE A 82 19.03 13.56 -7.08
CA PHE A 82 17.77 13.85 -7.77
C PHE A 82 16.90 14.86 -7.01
N VAL A 83 16.63 14.64 -5.73
CA VAL A 83 15.77 15.54 -4.94
C VAL A 83 16.43 16.89 -4.70
N ASN A 84 17.76 16.98 -4.65
CA ASN A 84 18.45 18.28 -4.57
C ASN A 84 18.45 19.04 -5.90
N ALA A 85 18.41 18.34 -7.02
CA ALA A 85 18.29 18.97 -8.34
C ALA A 85 16.89 19.57 -8.56
N LYS A 86 15.84 18.94 -8.02
CA LYS A 86 14.44 19.33 -8.29
C LYS A 86 13.70 19.98 -7.12
N GLY A 87 13.92 19.50 -5.90
CA GLY A 87 13.26 19.98 -4.68
C GLY A 87 13.78 21.32 -4.13
N ARG A 88 14.32 22.18 -5.00
CA ARG A 88 14.76 23.55 -4.66
C ARG A 88 13.86 24.63 -5.25
N SER A 89 12.97 24.31 -6.19
CA SER A 89 12.30 25.32 -7.03
C SER A 89 10.86 25.00 -7.40
N ASP A 90 10.26 23.92 -6.86
CA ASP A 90 8.94 23.48 -7.31
C ASP A 90 7.91 23.61 -6.18
N PRO A 91 6.95 24.55 -6.24
CA PRO A 91 5.85 24.64 -5.28
C PRO A 91 4.94 23.38 -5.21
N SER A 92 5.12 22.38 -6.08
CA SER A 92 4.49 21.04 -5.97
C SER A 92 5.25 20.05 -5.06
N GLU A 93 6.20 20.56 -4.27
CA GLU A 93 7.28 19.93 -3.46
C GLU A 93 6.95 18.86 -2.39
N THR A 94 5.86 18.08 -2.45
CA THR A 94 5.57 17.05 -1.42
C THR A 94 5.68 15.59 -1.84
N GLY A 95 5.98 15.28 -3.11
CA GLY A 95 6.02 13.88 -3.59
C GLY A 95 7.38 13.18 -3.52
N LEU A 96 8.46 13.85 -3.95
CA LEU A 96 9.76 13.20 -4.21
C LEU A 96 10.57 12.83 -2.96
N TRP A 97 10.29 13.52 -1.86
CA TRP A 97 10.85 13.26 -0.54
C TRP A 97 9.69 13.24 0.46
N SER A 98 9.73 12.27 1.37
CA SER A 98 8.76 12.08 2.44
C SER A 98 9.45 12.18 3.80
N GLU A 99 8.75 12.63 4.83
CA GLU A 99 9.25 12.57 6.22
C GLU A 99 9.55 11.11 6.62
N ASN A 100 8.84 10.15 6.03
CA ASN A 100 9.12 8.73 6.21
C ASN A 100 10.43 8.27 5.59
N MET A 101 11.18 9.10 4.84
CA MET A 101 12.56 8.78 4.43
C MET A 101 13.60 9.12 5.50
N THR A 102 13.24 9.90 6.53
CA THR A 102 14.13 10.30 7.62
C THR A 102 14.03 9.33 8.78
N ARG A 103 15.17 8.82 9.25
CA ARG A 103 15.19 8.02 10.47
C ARG A 103 14.95 8.88 11.69
N GLU A 104 14.33 8.28 12.71
CA GLU A 104 14.33 8.86 14.04
C GLU A 104 15.73 8.76 14.68
N ASP A 105 16.19 9.84 15.29
CA ASP A 105 17.50 9.88 15.94
C ASP A 105 17.53 8.90 17.13
N GLY A 106 18.52 8.00 17.13
CA GLY A 106 18.66 6.97 18.16
C GLY A 106 17.66 5.81 18.04
N ALA A 107 16.89 5.72 16.95
CA ALA A 107 16.04 4.57 16.68
C ALA A 107 16.90 3.34 16.33
N ASP A 108 16.99 2.43 17.30
CA ASP A 108 17.38 1.05 17.07
C ASP A 108 16.29 0.39 16.24
N LYS A 109 16.66 -0.22 15.12
CA LYS A 109 15.72 -0.96 14.25
C LYS A 109 14.66 -0.06 13.59
N ASP A 110 15.13 0.91 12.80
CA ASP A 110 14.37 1.57 11.73
C ASP A 110 14.88 1.11 10.32
N PRO A 111 14.04 0.78 9.32
CA PRO A 111 14.45 0.43 7.95
C PRO A 111 14.58 1.62 6.99
N ARG A 112 14.34 2.86 7.41
CA ARG A 112 14.39 4.06 6.55
C ARG A 112 15.78 4.32 5.96
N CYS A 113 15.81 4.80 4.71
CA CYS A 113 17.03 5.15 3.96
C CYS A 113 17.77 6.38 4.48
N ASP A 114 17.22 7.07 5.48
CA ASP A 114 17.82 8.19 6.21
C ASP A 114 18.16 9.41 5.34
N ILE A 115 17.31 9.71 4.37
CA ILE A 115 17.40 10.97 3.62
C ILE A 115 16.75 12.05 4.47
N ARG A 116 17.56 12.95 5.00
CA ARG A 116 17.14 14.07 5.84
C ARG A 116 16.97 15.34 5.02
N ARG A 117 15.96 16.15 5.35
CA ARG A 117 15.71 17.47 4.75
C ARG A 117 15.99 18.59 5.75
N ALA A 118 16.69 19.62 5.31
CA ALA A 118 16.93 20.86 6.05
C ALA A 118 16.63 22.09 5.19
N GLY A 119 16.46 23.24 5.83
CA GLY A 119 16.16 24.50 5.14
C GLY A 119 14.67 24.83 5.14
N LYS A 120 14.21 25.55 4.11
CA LYS A 120 12.84 26.05 3.95
C LYS A 120 12.39 25.88 2.50
N VAL A 121 11.08 25.99 2.26
CA VAL A 121 10.46 25.92 0.92
C VAL A 121 11.22 26.81 -0.07
N GLY A 122 11.56 26.26 -1.24
CA GLY A 122 12.35 26.94 -2.27
C GLY A 122 13.85 27.04 -1.98
N SER A 123 14.34 26.43 -0.89
CA SER A 123 15.77 26.32 -0.58
C SER A 123 16.07 25.09 0.29
N PHE A 124 15.32 24.00 0.11
CA PHE A 124 15.58 22.77 0.83
C PHE A 124 16.90 22.13 0.38
N VAL A 125 17.56 21.48 1.32
CA VAL A 125 18.76 20.67 1.10
C VAL A 125 18.49 19.30 1.70
N HIS A 126 18.75 18.27 0.91
CA HIS A 126 18.64 16.88 1.33
C HIS A 126 20.03 16.30 1.52
N THR A 127 20.21 15.52 2.58
CA THR A 127 21.47 14.86 2.90
C THR A 127 21.20 13.42 3.33
N VAL A 128 22.23 12.58 3.22
CA VAL A 128 22.22 11.21 3.73
C VAL A 128 23.57 10.94 4.38
N ALA A 129 23.58 10.23 5.50
CA ALA A 129 24.82 9.89 6.18
C ALA A 129 25.61 8.81 5.38
N PRO A 130 26.96 8.81 5.43
CA PRO A 130 27.78 7.93 4.59
C PRO A 130 27.41 6.43 4.67
N GLU A 131 27.06 5.94 5.86
CA GLU A 131 26.66 4.55 6.14
C GLU A 131 25.30 4.14 5.56
N PHE A 132 24.49 5.12 5.13
CA PHE A 132 23.22 4.92 4.42
C PHE A 132 23.30 5.25 2.93
N ALA A 133 24.36 5.94 2.49
CA ALA A 133 24.47 6.48 1.16
C ALA A 133 24.41 5.42 0.03
N ASN A 134 24.94 4.22 0.29
CA ASN A 134 24.92 3.07 -0.64
C ASN A 134 23.81 2.05 -0.35
N ARG A 135 22.96 2.30 0.63
CA ARG A 135 21.75 1.51 0.87
C ARG A 135 20.66 1.95 -0.12
N PRO A 136 19.74 1.07 -0.52
CA PRO A 136 18.73 1.44 -1.49
C PRO A 136 17.76 2.49 -0.90
N ALA A 137 17.28 3.40 -1.74
CA ALA A 137 16.25 4.34 -1.36
C ALA A 137 14.90 3.62 -1.21
N ASN A 138 14.22 3.81 -0.09
CA ASN A 138 12.86 3.31 0.18
C ASN A 138 11.89 4.47 0.49
N TYR A 139 10.60 4.17 0.69
CA TYR A 139 9.53 5.17 0.77
C TYR A 139 9.39 6.00 -0.52
N VAL A 140 9.61 5.35 -1.66
CA VAL A 140 9.51 5.95 -2.99
C VAL A 140 8.24 5.44 -3.66
N SER A 141 7.35 6.33 -4.12
CA SER A 141 6.15 5.92 -4.85
C SER A 141 6.48 5.51 -6.29
N PHE A 142 5.55 4.81 -6.95
CA PHE A 142 5.69 4.54 -8.39
C PHE A 142 5.78 5.83 -9.22
N LEU A 143 5.05 6.87 -8.82
CA LEU A 143 5.10 8.17 -9.50
C LEU A 143 6.44 8.87 -9.30
N ASP A 144 7.05 8.75 -8.13
CA ASP A 144 8.39 9.30 -7.89
C ASP A 144 9.45 8.56 -8.71
N ALA A 145 9.32 7.24 -8.84
CA ALA A 145 10.15 6.45 -9.75
C ALA A 145 10.00 6.91 -11.22
N CYS A 146 8.78 7.22 -11.66
CA CYS A 146 8.52 7.78 -12.99
C CYS A 146 9.15 9.17 -13.15
N ARG A 147 9.09 10.03 -12.12
CA ARG A 147 9.73 11.35 -12.12
C ARG A 147 11.25 11.25 -12.17
N PHE A 148 11.84 10.29 -11.46
CA PHE A 148 13.27 10.00 -11.56
C PHE A 148 13.64 9.57 -12.99
N CYS A 149 12.84 8.70 -13.62
CA CYS A 149 13.04 8.31 -15.02
C CYS A 149 12.93 9.49 -15.98
N ASN A 150 11.96 10.40 -15.78
CA ASN A 150 11.84 11.62 -16.57
C ASN A 150 13.06 12.53 -16.41
N TRP A 151 13.54 12.72 -15.19
CA TRP A 151 14.74 13.49 -14.91
C TRP A 151 15.99 12.93 -15.61
N LEU A 152 16.18 11.61 -15.56
CA LEU A 152 17.25 10.92 -16.31
C LEU A 152 17.06 11.08 -17.84
N HIS A 153 15.83 10.91 -18.33
CA HIS A 153 15.49 11.06 -19.74
C HIS A 153 15.82 12.44 -20.29
N ASN A 154 15.59 13.47 -19.47
CA ASN A 154 15.79 14.88 -19.80
C ASN A 154 17.20 15.41 -19.48
N GLY A 155 18.15 14.51 -19.19
CA GLY A 155 19.56 14.86 -19.07
C GLY A 155 20.03 15.32 -17.69
N GLN A 156 19.29 14.98 -16.62
CA GLN A 156 19.59 15.32 -15.22
C GLN A 156 19.59 16.84 -14.96
N GLY A 157 20.06 17.28 -13.78
CA GLY A 157 20.09 18.68 -13.37
C GLY A 157 18.70 19.32 -13.40
N ASP A 158 18.52 20.34 -14.24
CA ASP A 158 17.25 21.06 -14.38
C ASP A 158 16.18 20.32 -15.20
N GLY A 159 16.47 19.10 -15.70
CA GLY A 159 15.56 18.30 -16.52
C GLY A 159 14.15 18.17 -15.93
N ASP A 160 13.13 18.14 -16.80
CA ASP A 160 11.72 18.03 -16.41
C ASP A 160 11.44 16.67 -15.74
N THR A 161 10.60 16.67 -14.70
CA THR A 161 10.13 15.47 -13.99
C THR A 161 8.73 15.05 -14.44
N GLU A 162 7.97 15.92 -15.09
CA GLU A 162 6.57 15.70 -15.41
C GLU A 162 6.34 15.26 -16.86
N THR A 163 7.35 15.36 -17.73
CA THR A 163 7.31 14.92 -19.13
C THR A 163 8.62 14.25 -19.57
N GLY A 164 8.59 13.44 -20.62
CA GLY A 164 9.76 12.69 -21.13
C GLY A 164 9.42 11.21 -21.32
N ALA A 165 10.02 10.35 -20.49
CA ALA A 165 9.70 8.93 -20.43
C ALA A 165 8.24 8.64 -20.01
N TYR A 166 7.62 9.54 -19.26
CA TYR A 166 6.26 9.49 -18.75
C TYR A 166 5.61 10.87 -18.81
N THR A 167 4.30 10.92 -19.05
CA THR A 167 3.52 12.17 -18.98
C THR A 167 2.70 12.20 -17.68
N LEU A 168 3.09 13.06 -16.73
CA LEU A 168 2.52 13.11 -15.37
C LEU A 168 1.74 14.39 -15.06
N ARG A 169 1.97 15.49 -15.81
CA ARG A 169 1.44 16.84 -15.51
C ARG A 169 -0.08 16.91 -15.24
N ASP A 170 -0.86 16.10 -15.96
CA ASP A 170 -2.32 16.07 -15.85
C ASP A 170 -2.84 14.90 -15.00
N TYR A 171 -1.93 14.12 -14.41
CA TYR A 171 -2.29 13.01 -13.56
C TYR A 171 -2.68 13.50 -12.17
N LYS A 172 -3.92 13.21 -11.77
CA LYS A 172 -4.48 13.61 -10.46
C LYS A 172 -4.61 12.45 -9.48
N GLY A 173 -4.19 11.24 -9.87
CA GLY A 173 -4.17 10.08 -8.97
C GLY A 173 -2.80 9.92 -8.31
N PHE A 174 -2.77 9.12 -7.26
CA PHE A 174 -1.57 8.77 -6.48
C PHE A 174 -1.09 7.35 -6.83
N ASP A 175 -2.00 6.51 -7.33
CA ASP A 175 -1.76 5.10 -7.64
C ASP A 175 -0.88 4.85 -8.89
N GLY A 176 -0.65 5.89 -9.69
CA GLY A 176 0.02 5.81 -10.99
C GLY A 176 -0.65 4.90 -12.02
N ARG A 177 -1.82 4.29 -11.80
CA ARG A 177 -2.38 3.18 -12.59
C ARG A 177 -2.63 3.45 -14.07
N ARG A 178 -2.78 4.72 -14.45
CA ARG A 178 -2.98 5.13 -15.86
C ARG A 178 -1.70 5.61 -16.54
N ILE A 179 -0.63 5.77 -15.78
CA ILE A 179 0.67 6.19 -16.31
C ILE A 179 1.25 5.06 -17.16
N ARG A 180 1.74 5.40 -18.34
CA ARG A 180 2.38 4.46 -19.26
C ARG A 180 3.68 5.07 -19.75
N ARG A 181 4.65 4.21 -20.02
CA ARG A 181 5.91 4.59 -20.66
C ARG A 181 5.60 5.18 -22.04
N ASN A 182 6.11 6.37 -22.31
CA ASN A 182 6.01 7.03 -23.61
C ASN A 182 6.93 6.34 -24.64
N PRO A 183 6.54 6.31 -25.94
CA PRO A 183 7.45 5.93 -27.01
C PRO A 183 8.76 6.74 -26.96
N GLY A 184 9.90 6.07 -27.14
CA GLY A 184 11.23 6.71 -27.11
C GLY A 184 11.80 6.95 -25.71
N ALA A 185 11.19 6.39 -24.65
CA ALA A 185 11.73 6.48 -23.30
C ALA A 185 13.14 5.85 -23.18
N LYS A 186 14.14 6.69 -22.86
CA LYS A 186 15.54 6.28 -22.64
C LYS A 186 15.78 5.56 -21.31
N TYR A 187 15.05 5.96 -20.27
CA TYR A 187 15.09 5.40 -18.92
C TYR A 187 13.66 5.24 -18.41
N PHE A 188 13.35 4.14 -17.73
CA PHE A 188 11.99 3.79 -17.35
C PHE A 188 11.99 2.76 -16.20
N VAL A 189 10.94 2.77 -15.38
CA VAL A 189 10.59 1.63 -14.51
C VAL A 189 10.36 0.39 -15.40
N PRO A 190 11.03 -0.76 -15.14
CA PRO A 190 10.90 -1.95 -15.96
C PRO A 190 9.47 -2.48 -15.93
N THR A 191 9.04 -3.09 -17.03
CA THR A 191 7.86 -3.94 -17.02
C THR A 191 8.07 -5.17 -16.16
N GLU A 192 6.98 -5.81 -15.76
CA GLU A 192 7.07 -7.05 -14.99
C GLU A 192 7.80 -8.16 -15.77
N ASP A 193 7.60 -8.23 -17.08
CA ASP A 193 8.30 -9.16 -17.97
C ASP A 193 9.81 -8.81 -18.10
N GLU A 194 10.15 -7.52 -18.24
CA GLU A 194 11.55 -7.05 -18.26
C GLU A 194 12.25 -7.31 -16.91
N TRP A 195 11.58 -7.05 -15.79
CA TRP A 195 12.17 -7.32 -14.48
C TRP A 195 12.41 -8.82 -14.27
N TYR A 196 11.39 -9.63 -14.58
CA TYR A 196 11.41 -11.08 -14.39
C TYR A 196 12.46 -11.77 -15.25
N LYS A 197 12.62 -11.36 -16.51
CA LYS A 197 13.67 -11.88 -17.38
C LYS A 197 15.06 -11.58 -16.82
N ALA A 198 15.31 -10.34 -16.40
CA ALA A 198 16.60 -9.95 -15.84
C ALA A 198 16.97 -10.76 -14.59
N ALA A 199 15.97 -11.11 -13.77
CA ALA A 199 16.17 -11.87 -12.53
C ALA A 199 16.38 -13.36 -12.78
N TYR A 200 15.48 -14.01 -13.52
CA TYR A 200 15.34 -15.47 -13.49
C TYR A 200 15.78 -16.18 -14.77
N TYR A 201 15.73 -15.51 -15.92
CA TYR A 201 16.02 -16.14 -17.21
C TYR A 201 17.52 -16.38 -17.36
N ASP A 202 17.90 -17.61 -17.69
CA ASP A 202 19.28 -17.98 -18.02
C ASP A 202 19.26 -18.88 -19.26
N PRO A 203 19.69 -18.41 -20.44
CA PRO A 203 19.68 -19.22 -21.65
C PRO A 203 20.61 -20.45 -21.56
N ASN A 204 21.50 -20.48 -20.57
CA ASN A 204 22.41 -21.59 -20.30
C ASN A 204 21.92 -22.49 -19.15
N LYS A 205 20.74 -22.24 -18.56
CA LYS A 205 20.17 -23.13 -17.55
C LYS A 205 19.86 -24.49 -18.17
N PRO A 206 20.33 -25.60 -17.57
CA PRO A 206 19.99 -26.93 -18.06
C PRO A 206 18.51 -27.23 -17.80
N GLY A 207 17.85 -27.81 -18.81
CA GLY A 207 16.44 -28.21 -18.73
C GLY A 207 15.45 -27.12 -19.12
N SER A 208 14.17 -27.39 -18.88
CA SER A 208 13.07 -26.46 -19.15
C SER A 208 12.17 -26.36 -17.91
N PRO A 209 11.67 -25.17 -17.54
CA PRO A 209 11.93 -23.87 -18.18
C PRO A 209 13.36 -23.35 -17.89
N VAL A 210 13.88 -22.51 -18.78
CA VAL A 210 15.17 -21.81 -18.65
C VAL A 210 15.09 -20.60 -17.70
N TYR A 211 14.25 -20.73 -16.68
CA TYR A 211 14.06 -19.78 -15.59
C TYR A 211 14.41 -20.45 -14.27
N TRP A 212 15.18 -19.76 -13.44
CA TRP A 212 15.51 -20.18 -12.07
C TRP A 212 14.39 -19.79 -11.10
N LYS A 213 14.21 -20.56 -10.01
CA LYS A 213 13.28 -20.16 -8.94
C LYS A 213 13.72 -18.89 -8.20
N TYR A 214 15.02 -18.64 -8.13
CA TYR A 214 15.61 -17.50 -7.44
C TYR A 214 16.53 -16.70 -8.37
N PRO A 215 16.64 -15.37 -8.19
CA PRO A 215 17.43 -14.50 -9.08
C PRO A 215 18.93 -14.85 -9.08
N THR A 216 19.39 -15.50 -8.03
CA THR A 216 20.77 -15.95 -7.77
C THR A 216 21.16 -17.21 -8.56
N ARG A 217 20.52 -17.46 -9.71
CA ARG A 217 20.74 -18.62 -10.60
C ARG A 217 20.63 -19.97 -9.89
N SER A 218 19.62 -20.11 -9.04
CA SER A 218 19.43 -21.30 -8.21
C SER A 218 17.96 -21.68 -8.11
N ASP A 219 17.70 -23.00 -8.06
CA ASP A 219 16.40 -23.56 -7.71
C ASP A 219 16.28 -23.86 -6.20
N THR A 220 17.33 -23.56 -5.42
CA THR A 220 17.39 -23.68 -3.96
C THR A 220 17.32 -22.30 -3.31
N LYS A 221 16.53 -22.17 -2.24
CA LYS A 221 16.34 -20.90 -1.51
C LYS A 221 17.70 -20.27 -1.11
N PRO A 222 17.92 -18.98 -1.38
CA PRO A 222 19.16 -18.28 -1.02
C PRO A 222 19.46 -18.37 0.48
N SER A 223 20.75 -18.51 0.81
CA SER A 223 21.22 -18.29 2.17
C SER A 223 21.33 -16.78 2.46
N ARG A 224 21.89 -16.43 3.63
CA ARG A 224 22.25 -15.04 3.97
C ARG A 224 23.75 -14.88 4.18
N ASP A 225 24.53 -15.82 3.65
CA ASP A 225 25.98 -15.83 3.75
C ASP A 225 26.57 -14.93 2.65
N LYS A 226 27.32 -13.91 3.05
CA LYS A 226 27.90 -12.92 2.12
C LYS A 226 28.88 -13.52 1.13
N ASP A 227 29.46 -14.67 1.46
CA ASP A 227 30.44 -15.37 0.61
C ASP A 227 29.80 -16.39 -0.34
N SER A 228 28.49 -16.61 -0.25
CA SER A 228 27.74 -17.55 -1.09
C SER A 228 27.32 -16.93 -2.43
N ALA A 229 27.44 -17.71 -3.50
CA ALA A 229 26.88 -17.37 -4.82
C ALA A 229 25.34 -17.49 -4.87
N ASN A 230 24.71 -18.04 -3.82
CA ASN A 230 23.26 -18.11 -3.66
C ASN A 230 22.87 -17.46 -2.33
N ALA A 231 22.85 -16.13 -2.30
CA ALA A 231 22.58 -15.35 -1.09
C ALA A 231 21.74 -14.11 -1.37
N ALA A 232 20.97 -13.70 -0.36
CA ALA A 232 20.05 -12.57 -0.43
C ALA A 232 19.81 -11.98 0.97
N ASN A 233 19.29 -10.75 1.04
CA ASN A 233 18.87 -10.12 2.29
C ASN A 233 17.36 -10.34 2.52
N TRP A 234 16.99 -11.31 3.35
CA TRP A 234 15.59 -11.70 3.58
C TRP A 234 15.35 -12.15 5.03
N TYR A 235 14.08 -12.17 5.44
CA TYR A 235 13.68 -12.48 6.81
C TYR A 235 13.57 -13.98 7.05
N ARG A 236 14.26 -14.48 8.07
CA ARG A 236 14.16 -15.87 8.49
C ARG A 236 13.66 -15.97 9.93
N ASP A 237 14.57 -15.71 10.86
CA ASP A 237 14.33 -15.69 12.30
C ASP A 237 14.79 -14.35 12.93
N SER A 238 15.52 -13.56 12.14
CA SER A 238 16.15 -12.29 12.52
C SER A 238 16.41 -11.48 11.26
N TYR A 239 16.60 -10.17 11.40
CA TYR A 239 17.13 -9.35 10.32
C TYR A 239 18.65 -9.56 10.17
N LEU A 240 19.16 -9.42 8.94
CA LEU A 240 20.59 -9.63 8.65
C LEU A 240 21.45 -8.46 9.14
N ASP A 241 20.91 -7.25 9.08
CA ASP A 241 21.58 -6.00 9.40
C ASP A 241 20.74 -5.25 10.45
N PRO A 242 21.35 -4.54 11.41
CA PRO A 242 20.61 -3.73 12.40
C PRO A 242 19.77 -2.61 11.78
N TYR A 243 20.10 -2.19 10.56
CA TYR A 243 19.34 -1.25 9.74
C TYR A 243 18.46 -1.95 8.70
N PHE A 244 18.31 -3.28 8.82
CA PHE A 244 17.49 -4.19 8.00
C PHE A 244 17.88 -4.31 6.53
N LEU A 245 17.99 -3.18 5.84
CA LEU A 245 18.57 -3.07 4.51
C LEU A 245 20.06 -3.40 4.60
N ILE A 246 20.71 -3.59 3.46
CA ILE A 246 22.17 -3.64 3.35
C ILE A 246 22.61 -2.75 2.20
N GLU A 247 23.90 -2.40 2.16
CA GLU A 247 24.47 -1.70 1.00
C GLU A 247 24.27 -2.55 -0.25
N VAL A 248 23.91 -1.92 -1.37
CA VAL A 248 23.73 -2.62 -2.63
C VAL A 248 25.05 -3.29 -3.07
N GLY A 249 24.93 -4.51 -3.58
CA GLY A 249 26.06 -5.34 -3.99
C GLY A 249 26.81 -6.01 -2.84
N SER A 250 26.23 -6.08 -1.64
CA SER A 250 26.80 -6.78 -0.48
C SER A 250 26.96 -8.29 -0.68
N PHE A 251 26.29 -8.87 -1.68
CA PHE A 251 26.44 -10.27 -2.11
C PHE A 251 27.08 -10.36 -3.51
N PRO A 252 28.37 -10.03 -3.67
CA PRO A 252 28.96 -9.82 -4.99
C PRO A 252 28.99 -11.08 -5.88
N GLN A 253 28.84 -12.28 -5.30
CA GLN A 253 28.79 -13.55 -6.02
C GLN A 253 27.38 -13.98 -6.43
N ALA A 254 26.34 -13.34 -5.87
CA ALA A 254 24.93 -13.72 -6.05
C ALA A 254 24.30 -13.11 -7.32
N LEU A 255 25.02 -13.21 -8.44
CA LEU A 255 24.65 -12.60 -9.72
C LEU A 255 23.50 -13.35 -10.39
N SER A 256 22.59 -12.61 -11.02
CA SER A 256 21.73 -13.18 -12.06
C SER A 256 22.53 -13.58 -13.30
N ALA A 257 21.87 -14.25 -14.26
CA ALA A 257 22.52 -14.62 -15.52
C ALA A 257 22.96 -13.41 -16.35
N TYR A 258 22.31 -12.25 -16.17
CA TYR A 258 22.68 -10.99 -16.82
C TYR A 258 23.56 -10.08 -15.95
N GLY A 259 23.91 -10.50 -14.74
CA GLY A 259 24.86 -9.80 -13.88
C GLY A 259 24.26 -8.70 -12.99
N THR A 260 22.94 -8.69 -12.82
CA THR A 260 22.29 -7.89 -11.76
C THR A 260 22.56 -8.50 -10.38
N LEU A 261 22.51 -7.65 -9.36
CA LEU A 261 22.59 -8.01 -7.94
C LEU A 261 21.36 -7.48 -7.21
N ASP A 262 21.07 -8.07 -6.05
CA ASP A 262 20.02 -7.64 -5.12
C ASP A 262 18.59 -7.67 -5.69
N GLN A 263 18.35 -8.38 -6.79
CA GLN A 263 16.96 -8.68 -7.23
C GLN A 263 16.27 -9.70 -6.32
N ALA A 264 16.98 -10.25 -5.33
CA ALA A 264 16.47 -11.17 -4.32
C ALA A 264 16.61 -10.53 -2.94
N GLY A 265 15.49 -10.17 -2.33
CA GLY A 265 15.45 -9.50 -1.03
C GLY A 265 15.95 -8.05 -1.09
N ASN A 266 16.42 -7.55 0.05
CA ASN A 266 16.72 -6.13 0.28
C ASN A 266 15.45 -5.28 0.16
N LEU A 267 15.11 -4.72 -0.99
CA LEU A 267 13.80 -4.10 -1.22
C LEU A 267 13.03 -4.80 -2.34
N ALA A 268 11.71 -4.87 -2.19
CA ALA A 268 10.84 -5.17 -3.30
C ALA A 268 10.87 -4.00 -4.29
N GLU A 269 10.89 -4.29 -5.59
CA GLU A 269 11.16 -3.29 -6.62
C GLU A 269 9.93 -3.00 -7.47
N TRP A 270 9.62 -1.72 -7.68
CA TRP A 270 8.54 -1.28 -8.56
C TRP A 270 8.71 -1.82 -9.99
N THR A 271 7.60 -2.30 -10.55
CA THR A 271 7.45 -2.59 -11.99
C THR A 271 6.24 -1.85 -12.55
N ASP A 272 6.20 -1.64 -13.86
CA ASP A 272 5.06 -0.97 -14.52
C ASP A 272 3.83 -1.87 -14.74
N GLY A 273 3.88 -3.12 -14.27
CA GLY A 273 2.76 -4.05 -14.34
C GLY A 273 1.56 -3.59 -13.50
N LEU A 274 0.41 -4.20 -13.75
CA LEU A 274 -0.86 -3.87 -13.09
C LEU A 274 -1.57 -5.14 -12.66
N ASN A 275 -1.84 -5.24 -11.36
CA ASN A 275 -2.65 -6.31 -10.78
C ASN A 275 -4.02 -5.73 -10.31
N PRO A 276 -5.15 -6.38 -10.64
CA PRO A 276 -6.46 -5.95 -10.17
C PRO A 276 -6.57 -5.83 -8.63
N PRO A 277 -7.36 -4.89 -8.09
CA PRO A 277 -8.20 -3.98 -8.85
C PRO A 277 -7.42 -2.90 -9.60
N PHE A 278 -6.34 -2.29 -9.10
CA PHE A 278 -5.60 -1.24 -9.87
C PHE A 278 -4.15 -0.97 -9.39
N LEU A 279 -3.43 -1.94 -8.86
CA LEU A 279 -2.15 -1.70 -8.16
C LEU A 279 -0.93 -2.02 -9.04
N ARG A 280 0.14 -1.23 -8.88
CA ARG A 280 1.44 -1.46 -9.53
C ARG A 280 2.14 -2.67 -8.95
N THR A 281 2.70 -3.53 -9.78
CA THR A 281 3.32 -4.78 -9.30
C THR A 281 4.71 -4.55 -8.70
N LEU A 282 5.06 -5.39 -7.72
CA LEU A 282 6.35 -5.41 -7.05
C LEU A 282 7.02 -6.77 -7.27
N ARG A 283 8.35 -6.81 -7.31
CA ARG A 283 9.09 -8.07 -7.48
C ARG A 283 10.32 -8.13 -6.58
N GLY A 284 10.88 -9.34 -6.41
CA GLY A 284 12.16 -9.58 -5.73
C GLY A 284 12.09 -9.88 -4.24
N GLY A 285 10.96 -9.61 -3.58
CA GLY A 285 10.86 -9.71 -2.11
C GLY A 285 11.69 -8.63 -1.42
N ALA A 286 11.64 -8.55 -0.09
CA ALA A 286 12.37 -7.57 0.70
C ALA A 286 13.02 -8.19 1.94
N PHE A 287 13.78 -7.37 2.69
CA PHE A 287 14.47 -7.75 3.92
C PHE A 287 13.55 -8.34 5.01
N ASN A 288 12.26 -7.98 4.99
CA ASN A 288 11.22 -8.43 5.93
C ASN A 288 10.34 -9.54 5.37
N SER A 289 10.65 -10.06 4.17
CA SER A 289 9.93 -11.16 3.54
C SER A 289 10.70 -12.46 3.66
N ASP A 290 10.01 -13.57 3.85
CA ASP A 290 10.61 -14.89 3.91
C ASP A 290 10.80 -15.54 2.54
N ASP A 291 10.30 -14.94 1.45
CA ASP A 291 10.31 -15.58 0.13
C ASP A 291 11.69 -15.60 -0.53
N ALA A 292 12.62 -14.74 -0.11
CA ALA A 292 13.97 -14.62 -0.65
C ALA A 292 14.03 -14.40 -2.17
N GLY A 293 13.04 -13.71 -2.75
CA GLY A 293 12.93 -13.43 -4.17
C GLY A 293 12.40 -14.59 -5.00
N LEU A 294 11.60 -15.48 -4.41
CA LEU A 294 11.00 -16.60 -5.14
C LEU A 294 10.19 -16.11 -6.37
N ASN A 295 10.35 -16.77 -7.51
CA ASN A 295 9.76 -16.43 -8.81
C ASN A 295 8.24 -16.64 -8.93
N ILE A 296 7.50 -16.50 -7.82
CA ILE A 296 6.04 -16.50 -7.84
C ILE A 296 5.51 -15.16 -8.33
N PRO A 297 4.28 -15.11 -8.91
CA PRO A 297 3.56 -13.87 -9.04
C PRO A 297 3.40 -13.26 -7.65
N THR A 298 4.11 -12.17 -7.40
CA THR A 298 4.03 -11.40 -6.16
C THR A 298 3.17 -10.18 -6.49
N PRO A 299 1.88 -10.16 -6.06
CA PRO A 299 1.10 -8.94 -6.05
C PRO A 299 1.90 -7.78 -5.45
N ASN A 300 1.43 -6.56 -5.68
CA ASN A 300 1.83 -5.46 -4.83
C ASN A 300 1.49 -5.78 -3.36
N HIS A 301 2.47 -6.19 -2.55
CA HIS A 301 2.24 -6.57 -1.16
C HIS A 301 2.24 -5.39 -0.18
N ALA A 302 2.61 -4.20 -0.66
CA ALA A 302 2.25 -2.95 0.01
C ALA A 302 0.78 -2.61 -0.24
N TRP A 303 0.24 -3.12 -1.36
CA TRP A 303 -1.05 -2.75 -1.98
C TRP A 303 -1.33 -1.24 -1.99
N SER A 304 -0.24 -0.48 -1.99
CA SER A 304 -0.15 0.95 -2.11
C SER A 304 0.71 1.22 -3.34
N SER A 305 0.51 2.33 -4.04
CA SER A 305 1.50 2.78 -5.04
C SER A 305 2.04 4.18 -4.68
N ILE A 306 1.83 4.57 -3.41
CA ILE A 306 2.25 5.84 -2.82
C ILE A 306 3.56 5.65 -2.02
N SER A 307 4.15 6.73 -1.53
CA SER A 307 5.51 6.80 -0.97
C SER A 307 5.56 6.46 0.53
N ASP A 308 4.85 5.42 0.96
CA ASP A 308 4.65 5.08 2.37
C ASP A 308 5.34 3.79 2.83
N GLU A 309 6.02 3.06 1.94
CA GLU A 309 6.50 1.72 2.30
C GLU A 309 8.02 1.51 2.38
N SER A 310 8.42 1.05 3.58
CA SER A 310 9.80 0.79 3.95
C SER A 310 10.45 -0.39 3.22
N ALA A 311 9.63 -1.34 2.77
CA ALA A 311 10.08 -2.54 2.08
C ALA A 311 10.11 -2.39 0.56
N VAL A 312 9.87 -1.18 0.04
CA VAL A 312 9.75 -0.92 -1.39
C VAL A 312 10.77 0.11 -1.86
N GLY A 313 11.47 -0.21 -2.94
CA GLY A 313 12.42 0.64 -3.62
C GLY A 313 12.25 0.61 -5.15
N VAL A 314 13.28 1.04 -5.86
CA VAL A 314 13.25 1.13 -7.32
C VAL A 314 14.51 0.57 -7.96
N ARG A 315 14.33 -0.05 -9.12
CA ARG A 315 15.37 -0.37 -10.10
C ARG A 315 14.97 0.20 -11.44
N ILE A 316 15.92 0.74 -12.19
CA ILE A 316 15.64 1.46 -13.43
C ILE A 316 16.11 0.62 -14.62
N ALA A 317 15.28 0.55 -15.65
CA ALA A 317 15.65 0.02 -16.95
C ALA A 317 15.89 1.16 -17.96
N ALA A 318 16.62 0.85 -19.02
CA ALA A 318 17.03 1.80 -20.03
C ALA A 318 17.05 1.16 -21.42
N GLU A 319 16.91 1.99 -22.45
CA GLU A 319 17.12 1.54 -23.83
C GLU A 319 18.59 1.12 -24.02
N VAL A 320 18.84 0.22 -24.97
CA VAL A 320 20.18 0.08 -25.54
C VAL A 320 20.36 1.26 -26.50
N PRO A 321 21.42 2.09 -26.38
CA PRO A 321 21.61 3.24 -27.26
C PRO A 321 21.55 2.85 -28.74
N GLY A 322 20.70 3.51 -29.52
CA GLY A 322 20.49 3.19 -30.93
C GLY A 322 19.56 2.00 -31.21
N SER A 323 19.00 1.37 -30.17
CA SER A 323 17.93 0.37 -30.27
C SER A 323 16.74 0.82 -29.43
N PRO A 324 15.92 1.76 -29.93
CA PRO A 324 14.76 2.25 -29.21
C PRO A 324 13.83 1.09 -28.85
N ILE A 325 13.33 1.12 -27.63
CA ILE A 325 12.40 0.10 -27.18
C ILE A 325 11.09 0.27 -27.97
N PRO A 326 10.58 -0.81 -28.59
CA PRO A 326 9.29 -0.78 -29.24
C PRO A 326 8.23 -0.25 -28.30
N THR A 327 7.32 0.59 -28.81
CA THR A 327 6.10 0.89 -28.08
C THR A 327 5.44 -0.45 -27.77
N LEU A 328 5.39 -0.82 -26.50
CA LEU A 328 4.69 -2.03 -26.11
C LEU A 328 3.25 -1.83 -26.54
N GLU A 329 2.78 -2.63 -27.50
CA GLU A 329 1.35 -2.83 -27.65
C GLU A 329 0.89 -3.27 -26.28
N THR A 330 0.01 -2.48 -25.68
CA THR A 330 -0.64 -2.85 -24.43
C THR A 330 -1.10 -4.29 -24.61
N LYS A 331 -0.65 -5.24 -23.77
CA LYS A 331 -1.51 -6.40 -23.47
C LYS A 331 -2.85 -5.75 -23.20
N SER A 332 -3.82 -5.97 -24.09
CA SER A 332 -5.07 -5.26 -24.01
C SER A 332 -5.66 -5.60 -22.65
N VAL A 333 -5.51 -4.71 -21.68
CA VAL A 333 -6.57 -4.51 -20.71
C VAL A 333 -7.66 -3.96 -21.61
N ALA A 334 -8.55 -4.86 -22.06
CA ALA A 334 -9.58 -4.64 -23.05
C ALA A 334 -9.78 -3.14 -23.35
N SER A 335 -9.27 -2.71 -24.51
CA SER A 335 -9.42 -1.33 -24.95
C SER A 335 -10.90 -0.99 -24.92
N GLU A 336 -11.20 0.09 -24.21
CA GLU A 336 -12.51 0.74 -24.14
C GLU A 336 -13.64 -0.06 -23.47
N SER A 337 -14.36 0.66 -22.61
CA SER A 337 -15.66 0.29 -22.04
C SER A 337 -15.75 -0.79 -20.96
N ALA A 338 -14.67 -1.43 -20.54
CA ALA A 338 -14.65 -2.02 -19.20
C ALA A 338 -14.45 -0.90 -18.14
N VAL A 339 -15.34 0.12 -18.15
CA VAL A 339 -16.13 0.29 -16.94
C VAL A 339 -16.62 -1.12 -16.71
N VAL A 340 -16.05 -1.85 -15.75
CA VAL A 340 -16.82 -2.96 -15.23
C VAL A 340 -18.07 -2.23 -14.76
N ASP A 341 -19.13 -2.29 -15.57
CA ASP A 341 -20.44 -1.85 -15.18
C ASP A 341 -20.84 -2.97 -14.25
N PHE A 342 -20.25 -2.93 -13.04
CA PHE A 342 -20.82 -3.53 -11.88
C PHE A 342 -22.24 -3.01 -11.92
N PRO A 343 -23.25 -3.88 -12.11
CA PRO A 343 -24.62 -3.41 -12.23
C PRO A 343 -24.86 -2.46 -11.08
N ARG A 344 -24.96 -1.17 -11.42
CA ARG A 344 -25.06 -0.08 -10.46
C ARG A 344 -26.44 -0.24 -9.86
N ARG A 345 -26.54 -0.95 -8.74
CA ARG A 345 -27.69 -0.75 -7.88
C ARG A 345 -27.36 0.50 -7.08
N PRO A 346 -28.03 1.65 -7.32
CA PRO A 346 -28.09 2.67 -6.27
C PRO A 346 -28.44 1.93 -4.97
N TRP A 347 -27.78 2.26 -3.85
CA TRP A 347 -27.83 1.55 -2.57
C TRP A 347 -29.25 1.63 -2.01
N ARG A 348 -30.15 0.89 -2.65
CA ARG A 348 -31.58 0.96 -2.51
C ARG A 348 -32.00 -0.35 -1.90
N ASP A 349 -32.85 -0.27 -0.89
CA ASP A 349 -33.45 -1.45 -0.33
C ASP A 349 -34.06 -2.31 -1.46
N PRO A 350 -33.66 -3.58 -1.62
CA PRO A 350 -34.18 -4.44 -2.67
C PRO A 350 -35.68 -4.70 -2.55
N GLN A 351 -36.28 -4.45 -1.38
CA GLN A 351 -37.71 -4.55 -1.14
C GLN A 351 -38.46 -3.25 -1.49
N ASN A 352 -37.90 -2.07 -1.20
CA ASN A 352 -38.65 -0.81 -1.31
C ASN A 352 -38.04 0.25 -2.26
N GLY A 353 -36.85 0.00 -2.80
CA GLY A 353 -36.19 0.87 -3.75
C GLY A 353 -35.71 2.21 -3.18
N LYS A 354 -35.76 2.46 -1.87
CA LYS A 354 -35.28 3.73 -1.27
C LYS A 354 -33.78 3.67 -1.03
N PRO A 355 -33.03 4.76 -1.32
CA PRO A 355 -31.64 4.87 -0.90
C PRO A 355 -31.55 4.63 0.60
N PHE A 356 -30.61 3.83 1.04
CA PHE A 356 -30.35 3.63 2.43
C PHE A 356 -29.59 4.85 3.01
N PHE A 357 -30.03 5.30 4.17
CA PHE A 357 -29.62 6.47 4.95
C PHE A 357 -29.23 6.00 6.37
N PRO A 358 -28.39 6.75 7.10
CA PRO A 358 -27.25 6.21 7.82
C PRO A 358 -27.56 5.15 8.89
N LEU A 359 -26.62 4.22 9.06
CA LEU A 359 -26.66 3.05 9.94
C LEU A 359 -26.27 3.40 11.38
N ALA A 360 -27.17 3.34 12.35
CA ALA A 360 -26.85 3.68 13.74
C ALA A 360 -26.43 2.45 14.58
N TRP A 361 -25.55 2.61 15.58
CA TRP A 361 -25.29 1.58 16.61
C TRP A 361 -26.45 1.49 17.61
N PHE A 362 -27.08 0.32 17.69
CA PHE A 362 -28.24 0.09 18.53
C PHE A 362 -28.11 -1.17 19.39
N SER A 363 -28.77 -1.13 20.53
CA SER A 363 -28.97 -2.28 21.39
C SER A 363 -30.45 -2.68 21.34
N HIS A 364 -30.76 -3.92 21.67
CA HIS A 364 -32.15 -4.35 21.84
C HIS A 364 -32.83 -3.67 23.04
N THR A 365 -32.05 -2.99 23.90
CA THR A 365 -32.52 -2.17 25.04
C THR A 365 -32.93 -0.75 24.64
N SER A 366 -32.65 -0.33 23.40
CA SER A 366 -33.07 0.99 22.87
C SER A 366 -34.60 1.10 22.81
N ASN A 367 -35.13 2.31 23.06
CA ASN A 367 -36.57 2.50 23.18
C ASN A 367 -37.21 2.99 21.85
N GLU A 368 -38.54 2.94 21.78
CA GLU A 368 -39.27 3.41 20.59
C GLU A 368 -39.02 4.88 20.22
N ALA A 369 -38.64 5.73 21.17
CA ALA A 369 -38.34 7.14 20.93
C ALA A 369 -37.06 7.31 20.11
N ASP A 370 -36.05 6.46 20.33
CA ASP A 370 -34.79 6.46 19.57
C ASP A 370 -35.05 6.10 18.09
N LEU A 371 -35.85 5.06 17.85
CA LEU A 371 -36.27 4.66 16.50
C LEU A 371 -37.15 5.73 15.82
N ASN A 372 -38.03 6.39 16.58
CA ASN A 372 -38.83 7.51 16.07
C ASN A 372 -37.95 8.69 15.65
N GLU A 373 -36.95 9.02 16.45
CA GLU A 373 -36.01 10.10 16.14
C GLU A 373 -35.22 9.79 14.87
N LEU A 374 -34.66 8.59 14.76
CA LEU A 374 -33.95 8.14 13.56
C LEU A 374 -34.81 8.18 12.30
N ALA A 375 -36.04 7.65 12.38
CA ALA A 375 -36.98 7.69 11.27
C ALA A 375 -37.29 9.13 10.84
N ARG A 376 -37.48 10.05 11.80
CA ARG A 376 -37.69 11.49 11.55
C ARG A 376 -36.48 12.15 10.90
N GLN A 377 -35.28 11.70 11.26
CA GLN A 377 -34.01 12.14 10.69
C GLN A 377 -33.72 11.49 9.31
N GLY A 378 -34.55 10.55 8.87
CA GLY A 378 -34.46 9.93 7.54
C GLY A 378 -33.63 8.66 7.49
N ALA A 379 -33.17 8.13 8.63
CA ALA A 379 -32.48 6.84 8.68
C ALA A 379 -33.44 5.69 8.36
N ASN A 380 -32.95 4.70 7.63
CA ASN A 380 -33.72 3.53 7.21
C ASN A 380 -32.91 2.22 7.21
N LEU A 381 -31.71 2.24 7.78
CA LEU A 381 -30.91 1.07 8.13
C LEU A 381 -30.28 1.30 9.51
N ILE A 382 -30.16 0.26 10.33
CA ILE A 382 -29.53 0.30 11.66
C ILE A 382 -28.65 -0.94 11.84
N LEU A 383 -27.57 -0.84 12.61
CA LEU A 383 -26.76 -1.97 13.06
C LEU A 383 -27.04 -2.24 14.55
N VAL A 384 -27.43 -3.47 14.86
CA VAL A 384 -27.62 -3.90 16.25
C VAL A 384 -26.40 -4.71 16.68
N VAL A 385 -25.69 -4.22 17.70
CA VAL A 385 -24.42 -4.80 18.21
C VAL A 385 -24.65 -5.84 19.31
N ASP A 386 -25.64 -5.63 20.18
CA ASP A 386 -25.92 -6.51 21.34
C ASP A 386 -26.98 -7.59 21.03
N GLY A 387 -26.98 -8.13 19.80
CA GLY A 387 -28.03 -9.03 19.35
C GLY A 387 -27.85 -10.47 19.84
N HIS A 388 -26.68 -11.04 19.55
CA HIS A 388 -26.35 -12.45 19.82
C HIS A 388 -25.23 -12.62 20.85
N ALA A 389 -24.33 -11.64 21.01
CA ALA A 389 -23.20 -11.74 21.94
C ALA A 389 -23.63 -12.06 23.39
N ASP A 390 -24.88 -11.80 23.73
CA ASP A 390 -25.48 -12.07 25.05
C ASP A 390 -26.25 -13.40 25.13
N VAL A 391 -26.37 -14.19 24.04
CA VAL A 391 -27.11 -15.46 24.01
C VAL A 391 -26.16 -16.65 24.12
N GLU A 392 -25.79 -17.00 25.35
CA GLU A 392 -24.87 -18.10 25.65
C GLU A 392 -25.59 -19.33 26.28
N THR A 393 -26.80 -19.13 26.79
CA THR A 393 -27.60 -20.14 27.50
C THR A 393 -29.04 -20.24 26.98
N GLU A 394 -29.77 -21.25 27.48
CA GLU A 394 -31.20 -21.42 27.16
C GLU A 394 -32.05 -20.31 27.77
N GLU A 395 -31.66 -19.84 28.96
CA GLU A 395 -32.27 -18.73 29.66
C GLU A 395 -32.12 -17.44 28.85
N ASP A 396 -30.91 -17.12 28.39
CA ASP A 396 -30.65 -15.94 27.55
C ASP A 396 -31.47 -16.00 26.25
N PHE A 397 -31.52 -17.18 25.62
CA PHE A 397 -32.31 -17.37 24.40
C PHE A 397 -33.79 -17.06 24.62
N LYS A 398 -34.38 -17.53 25.73
CA LYS A 398 -35.78 -17.29 26.08
C LYS A 398 -36.05 -15.83 26.43
N GLU A 399 -35.09 -15.13 27.01
CA GLU A 399 -35.24 -13.74 27.42
C GLU A 399 -35.01 -12.75 26.26
N LEU A 400 -33.93 -12.91 25.51
CA LEU A 400 -33.42 -11.90 24.57
C LEU A 400 -34.04 -12.04 23.17
N THR A 401 -34.36 -13.26 22.74
CA THR A 401 -34.96 -13.48 21.41
C THR A 401 -36.30 -12.74 21.25
N PRO A 402 -37.25 -12.78 22.22
CA PRO A 402 -38.49 -12.01 22.11
C PRO A 402 -38.25 -10.49 22.04
N LYS A 403 -37.30 -9.95 22.82
CA LYS A 403 -36.94 -8.52 22.79
C LYS A 403 -36.41 -8.11 21.42
N MET A 404 -35.59 -8.95 20.78
CA MET A 404 -35.09 -8.71 19.43
C MET A 404 -36.22 -8.72 18.39
N VAL A 405 -37.17 -9.65 18.49
CA VAL A 405 -38.34 -9.69 17.61
C VAL A 405 -39.18 -8.42 17.77
N GLU A 406 -39.42 -7.97 19.01
CA GLU A 406 -40.11 -6.72 19.28
C GLU A 406 -39.37 -5.51 18.69
N PHE A 407 -38.04 -5.43 18.85
CA PHE A 407 -37.23 -4.39 18.23
C PHE A 407 -37.39 -4.38 16.70
N LEU A 408 -37.33 -5.56 16.07
CA LEU A 408 -37.49 -5.71 14.63
C LEU A 408 -38.89 -5.29 14.16
N ASP A 409 -39.94 -5.60 14.92
CA ASP A 409 -41.30 -5.11 14.66
C ASP A 409 -41.35 -3.58 14.69
N GLN A 410 -40.71 -2.96 15.69
CA GLN A 410 -40.66 -1.50 15.82
C GLN A 410 -39.87 -0.84 14.68
N ALA A 411 -38.76 -1.43 14.26
CA ALA A 411 -38.02 -1.00 13.08
C ALA A 411 -38.86 -1.13 11.80
N HIS A 412 -39.57 -2.26 11.64
CA HIS A 412 -40.41 -2.51 10.47
C HIS A 412 -41.53 -1.47 10.33
N LYS A 413 -42.23 -1.14 11.43
CA LYS A 413 -43.28 -0.10 11.47
C LYS A 413 -42.81 1.25 10.95
N ARG A 414 -41.51 1.53 11.08
CA ARG A 414 -40.86 2.80 10.68
C ARG A 414 -40.13 2.70 9.34
N ASN A 415 -40.29 1.58 8.62
CA ASN A 415 -39.58 1.27 7.38
C ASN A 415 -38.05 1.36 7.54
N ILE A 416 -37.57 0.92 8.71
CA ILE A 416 -36.15 0.78 9.03
C ILE A 416 -35.76 -0.69 8.86
N ARG A 417 -34.65 -0.91 8.16
CA ARG A 417 -34.01 -2.22 8.00
C ARG A 417 -32.93 -2.41 9.06
N VAL A 418 -32.61 -3.66 9.41
CA VAL A 418 -31.72 -3.96 10.53
C VAL A 418 -30.64 -4.93 10.10
N LEU A 419 -29.39 -4.49 10.11
CA LEU A 419 -28.20 -5.32 10.11
C LEU A 419 -27.94 -5.76 11.55
N ILE A 420 -27.74 -7.06 11.78
CA ILE A 420 -27.54 -7.54 13.14
C ILE A 420 -26.20 -8.24 13.27
N GLN A 421 -25.47 -7.96 14.34
CA GLN A 421 -24.24 -8.64 14.64
C GLN A 421 -24.51 -10.13 14.95
N ALA A 422 -23.89 -11.02 14.17
CA ALA A 422 -23.98 -12.47 14.29
C ALA A 422 -22.73 -13.05 14.98
N GLY A 423 -22.28 -12.38 16.06
CA GLY A 423 -21.20 -12.79 16.96
C GLY A 423 -19.90 -13.28 16.31
N ASN A 424 -18.99 -13.82 17.13
CA ASN A 424 -17.73 -14.39 16.66
C ASN A 424 -17.94 -15.82 16.09
N LEU A 425 -18.86 -16.00 15.13
CA LEU A 425 -19.12 -17.32 14.51
C LEU A 425 -17.85 -17.96 13.97
N GLN A 426 -17.01 -17.17 13.32
CA GLN A 426 -15.73 -17.58 12.80
C GLN A 426 -14.79 -18.11 13.90
N GLU A 427 -14.78 -17.46 15.07
CA GLU A 427 -13.95 -17.85 16.21
C GLU A 427 -14.48 -19.12 16.85
N ALA A 428 -15.80 -19.20 17.08
CA ALA A 428 -16.45 -20.39 17.60
C ALA A 428 -16.22 -21.62 16.70
N GLN A 429 -16.20 -21.43 15.37
CA GLN A 429 -15.82 -22.48 14.43
C GLN A 429 -14.34 -22.86 14.55
N SER A 430 -13.45 -21.88 14.69
CA SER A 430 -12.00 -22.10 14.83
C SER A 430 -11.66 -22.86 16.12
N ASP A 431 -12.40 -22.57 17.21
CA ASP A 431 -12.24 -23.20 18.52
C ASP A 431 -13.03 -24.52 18.67
N ASN A 432 -13.81 -24.92 17.66
CA ASN A 432 -14.76 -26.04 17.73
C ASN A 432 -15.76 -25.92 18.89
N ASN A 433 -16.21 -24.71 19.21
CA ASN A 433 -17.17 -24.44 20.28
C ASN A 433 -18.61 -24.74 19.82
N ALA A 434 -19.01 -26.01 19.92
CA ALA A 434 -20.33 -26.49 19.49
C ALA A 434 -21.51 -25.82 20.22
N VAL A 435 -21.32 -25.40 21.47
CA VAL A 435 -22.39 -24.75 22.27
C VAL A 435 -22.67 -23.35 21.73
N ALA A 436 -21.64 -22.54 21.50
CA ALA A 436 -21.77 -21.20 20.92
C ALA A 436 -22.41 -21.26 19.52
N ILE A 437 -21.97 -22.19 18.67
CA ILE A 437 -22.53 -22.41 17.33
C ILE A 437 -24.03 -22.77 17.41
N LYS A 438 -24.41 -23.65 18.33
CA LYS A 438 -25.81 -24.07 18.53
C LYS A 438 -26.70 -22.88 18.87
N TRP A 439 -26.30 -22.04 19.82
CA TRP A 439 -27.13 -20.91 20.26
C TRP A 439 -27.24 -19.84 19.18
N LEU A 440 -26.14 -19.55 18.48
CA LEU A 440 -26.19 -18.64 17.33
C LEU A 440 -27.11 -19.17 16.24
N GLN A 441 -27.04 -20.46 15.92
CA GLN A 441 -27.92 -21.10 14.95
C GLN A 441 -29.40 -20.95 15.35
N GLN A 442 -29.74 -21.26 16.59
CA GLN A 442 -31.13 -21.17 17.07
C GLN A 442 -31.64 -19.73 17.00
N TRP A 443 -30.81 -18.77 17.36
CA TRP A 443 -31.16 -17.36 17.32
C TRP A 443 -31.37 -16.85 15.89
N VAL A 444 -30.43 -17.16 14.98
CA VAL A 444 -30.57 -16.87 13.55
C VAL A 444 -31.87 -17.47 12.99
N MET A 445 -32.17 -18.72 13.31
CA MET A 445 -33.41 -19.38 12.87
C MET A 445 -34.68 -18.71 13.41
N ALA A 446 -34.64 -18.13 14.61
CA ALA A 446 -35.77 -17.43 15.20
C ALA A 446 -36.09 -16.11 14.48
N ILE A 447 -35.07 -15.38 14.02
CA ILE A 447 -35.25 -14.03 13.44
C ILE A 447 -35.22 -13.99 11.91
N ARG A 448 -34.69 -15.03 11.23
CA ARG A 448 -34.42 -15.03 9.78
C ARG A 448 -35.60 -14.68 8.87
N ASN A 449 -36.84 -14.90 9.32
CA ASN A 449 -38.03 -14.63 8.53
C ASN A 449 -38.57 -13.20 8.71
N HIS A 450 -37.96 -12.40 9.59
CA HIS A 450 -38.46 -11.07 9.90
C HIS A 450 -38.23 -10.10 8.71
N PRO A 451 -39.23 -9.30 8.30
CA PRO A 451 -39.11 -8.39 7.15
C PRO A 451 -38.13 -7.24 7.36
N ALA A 452 -38.01 -6.71 8.58
CA ALA A 452 -37.03 -5.67 8.90
C ALA A 452 -35.57 -6.16 8.84
N LEU A 453 -35.31 -7.46 9.03
CA LEU A 453 -33.95 -7.99 8.97
C LEU A 453 -33.35 -7.66 7.60
N PHE A 454 -32.11 -7.20 7.57
CA PHE A 454 -31.37 -6.86 6.37
C PHE A 454 -30.24 -7.85 6.11
N GLY A 455 -29.58 -8.27 7.17
CA GLY A 455 -28.44 -9.17 7.08
C GLY A 455 -27.72 -9.33 8.40
N TYR A 456 -26.50 -9.82 8.31
CA TYR A 456 -25.64 -10.17 9.43
C TYR A 456 -24.29 -9.45 9.33
N GLN A 457 -23.75 -9.03 10.47
CA GLN A 457 -22.35 -8.59 10.57
C GLN A 457 -21.57 -9.60 11.40
N LEU A 458 -20.51 -10.17 10.82
CA LEU A 458 -19.50 -10.94 11.53
C LEU A 458 -18.60 -9.93 12.24
N TYR A 459 -18.57 -9.94 13.57
CA TYR A 459 -17.73 -9.01 14.32
C TYR A 459 -16.33 -9.62 14.49
N ASP A 460 -15.36 -9.00 13.84
CA ASP A 460 -13.94 -9.27 14.03
C ASP A 460 -13.16 -8.07 13.50
N GLU A 461 -11.89 -7.94 13.84
CA GLU A 461 -11.01 -6.84 13.39
C GLU A 461 -9.81 -7.45 12.65
N PRO A 462 -9.99 -7.86 11.37
CA PRO A 462 -9.04 -8.68 10.64
C PRO A 462 -7.61 -8.15 10.67
N GLU A 463 -7.44 -6.85 10.52
CA GLU A 463 -6.16 -6.16 10.48
C GLU A 463 -5.23 -6.45 11.67
N TYR A 464 -5.79 -6.71 12.86
CA TYR A 464 -4.97 -7.03 14.04
C TYR A 464 -4.57 -8.50 14.09
N ARG A 465 -5.33 -9.39 13.44
CA ARG A 465 -5.09 -10.84 13.47
C ARG A 465 -4.13 -11.31 12.38
N VAL A 466 -4.09 -10.65 11.22
CA VAL A 466 -3.29 -11.09 10.07
C VAL A 466 -1.92 -10.41 9.91
N GLY A 467 -1.64 -9.35 10.68
CA GLY A 467 -0.39 -8.61 10.60
C GLY A 467 -0.22 -7.80 9.30
N ALA A 468 0.76 -6.90 9.28
CA ALA A 468 1.03 -6.00 8.15
C ALA A 468 2.17 -6.47 7.22
N GLY A 469 2.61 -7.73 7.34
CA GLY A 469 3.78 -8.25 6.63
C GLY A 469 3.50 -8.69 5.19
N ILE A 470 4.57 -8.78 4.39
CA ILE A 470 4.52 -9.03 2.93
C ILE A 470 5.00 -10.43 2.51
N GLY A 471 5.34 -11.30 3.48
CA GLY A 471 5.90 -12.64 3.23
C GLY A 471 4.89 -13.69 2.77
N VAL A 472 5.38 -14.88 2.43
CA VAL A 472 4.57 -16.04 2.04
C VAL A 472 3.80 -16.61 3.24
N GLU A 473 4.41 -16.60 4.42
CA GLU A 473 3.76 -17.08 5.65
C GLU A 473 2.64 -16.15 6.11
N GLU A 474 2.83 -14.83 6.07
CA GLU A 474 1.77 -13.85 6.36
C GLU A 474 0.61 -14.01 5.39
N ARG A 475 0.87 -14.19 4.09
CA ARG A 475 -0.17 -14.48 3.09
C ARG A 475 -0.92 -15.78 3.36
N ARG A 476 -0.23 -16.84 3.79
CA ARG A 476 -0.91 -18.08 4.21
C ARG A 476 -1.83 -17.84 5.40
N SER A 477 -1.40 -17.02 6.36
CA SER A 477 -2.23 -16.64 7.49
C SER A 477 -3.45 -15.83 7.04
N VAL A 478 -3.29 -14.89 6.11
CA VAL A 478 -4.40 -14.13 5.49
C VAL A 478 -5.39 -15.04 4.80
N HIS A 479 -4.94 -15.94 3.93
CA HIS A 479 -5.84 -16.86 3.24
C HIS A 479 -6.56 -17.81 4.22
N LYS A 480 -5.87 -18.37 5.22
CA LYS A 480 -6.52 -19.21 6.24
C LYS A 480 -7.62 -18.46 7.00
N PHE A 481 -7.39 -17.17 7.25
CA PHE A 481 -8.32 -16.30 7.93
C PHE A 481 -9.49 -15.89 7.01
N VAL A 482 -9.24 -15.61 5.74
CA VAL A 482 -10.29 -15.40 4.73
C VAL A 482 -11.15 -16.66 4.57
N ASP A 483 -10.54 -17.84 4.51
CA ASP A 483 -11.25 -19.12 4.43
C ASP A 483 -12.17 -19.34 5.63
N SER A 484 -11.82 -18.80 6.80
CA SER A 484 -12.67 -18.87 7.99
C SER A 484 -13.93 -18.00 7.84
N PHE A 485 -13.82 -16.81 7.23
CA PHE A 485 -14.98 -16.00 6.84
C PHE A 485 -15.85 -16.67 5.78
N VAL A 486 -15.24 -17.31 4.77
CA VAL A 486 -15.99 -18.08 3.77
C VAL A 486 -16.83 -19.16 4.44
N ARG A 487 -16.24 -19.94 5.36
CA ARG A 487 -16.97 -20.96 6.14
C ARG A 487 -18.09 -20.36 6.99
N ALA A 488 -17.83 -19.24 7.69
CA ALA A 488 -18.83 -18.58 8.50
C ALA A 488 -20.01 -18.08 7.65
N ARG A 489 -19.73 -17.47 6.49
CA ARG A 489 -20.73 -17.04 5.51
C ARG A 489 -21.55 -18.22 4.99
N GLU A 490 -20.91 -19.30 4.59
CA GLU A 490 -21.61 -20.49 4.09
C GLU A 490 -22.54 -21.10 5.16
N GLU A 491 -22.11 -21.15 6.42
CA GLU A 491 -22.96 -21.61 7.53
C GLU A 491 -24.14 -20.67 7.77
N LEU A 492 -23.93 -19.35 7.80
CA LEU A 492 -25.04 -18.39 7.89
C LEU A 492 -26.04 -18.56 6.75
N ARG A 493 -25.57 -18.82 5.52
CA ARG A 493 -26.43 -19.07 4.36
C ARG A 493 -27.19 -20.40 4.45
N LYS A 494 -26.69 -21.39 5.20
CA LYS A 494 -27.45 -22.61 5.51
C LYS A 494 -28.55 -22.32 6.53
N TRP A 495 -28.30 -21.44 7.50
CA TRP A 495 -29.26 -21.11 8.56
C TRP A 495 -30.32 -20.10 8.09
N ASP A 496 -29.94 -19.11 7.29
CA ASP A 496 -30.83 -18.18 6.59
C ASP A 496 -30.61 -18.29 5.06
N PRO A 497 -31.46 -19.06 4.35
CA PRO A 497 -31.30 -19.31 2.92
C PRO A 497 -31.71 -18.11 2.04
N ASN A 498 -32.13 -16.98 2.62
CA ASN A 498 -32.51 -15.81 1.84
C ASN A 498 -31.28 -15.19 1.16
N PRO A 499 -31.20 -15.18 -0.19
CA PRO A 499 -30.02 -14.71 -0.91
C PRO A 499 -29.82 -13.19 -0.79
N HIS A 500 -30.86 -12.44 -0.39
CA HIS A 500 -30.81 -10.99 -0.25
C HIS A 500 -30.28 -10.52 1.11
N ARG A 501 -29.93 -11.44 2.03
CA ARG A 501 -29.24 -11.07 3.27
C ARG A 501 -27.85 -10.54 2.96
N MET A 502 -27.48 -9.39 3.52
CA MET A 502 -26.10 -8.89 3.47
C MET A 502 -25.25 -9.59 4.53
N ILE A 503 -24.02 -9.95 4.22
CA ILE A 503 -23.01 -10.40 5.19
C ILE A 503 -21.83 -9.44 5.17
N SER A 504 -21.58 -8.80 6.31
CA SER A 504 -20.53 -7.78 6.48
C SER A 504 -19.51 -8.18 7.54
N VAL A 505 -18.30 -7.61 7.49
CA VAL A 505 -17.34 -7.58 8.62
C VAL A 505 -17.05 -6.14 9.05
N VAL A 506 -16.39 -5.92 10.19
CA VAL A 506 -15.84 -4.63 10.59
C VAL A 506 -14.31 -4.60 10.43
N PHE A 507 -13.75 -3.43 10.14
CA PHE A 507 -12.32 -3.13 10.12
C PHE A 507 -12.14 -1.84 10.93
N ASN A 508 -11.31 -1.83 11.97
CA ASN A 508 -10.84 -0.59 12.59
C ASN A 508 -9.87 0.15 11.69
N LEU A 509 -9.03 -0.59 10.95
CA LEU A 509 -8.17 -0.09 9.89
C LEU A 509 -8.32 -0.99 8.69
N VAL A 510 -8.55 -0.44 7.50
CA VAL A 510 -8.51 -1.22 6.25
C VAL A 510 -7.05 -1.25 5.80
N PRO A 511 -6.30 -2.35 5.97
CA PRO A 511 -4.91 -2.37 5.52
C PRO A 511 -4.93 -2.26 3.99
N LEU A 512 -4.08 -1.37 3.43
CA LEU A 512 -3.46 -1.41 2.08
C LEU A 512 -4.05 -2.41 1.10
N SER A 513 -3.99 -3.67 1.43
CA SER A 513 -2.90 -4.51 1.88
C SER A 513 -3.64 -5.83 1.78
N THR A 514 -4.19 -6.32 2.86
CA THR A 514 -4.93 -7.57 2.83
C THR A 514 -6.43 -7.43 2.51
N TRP A 515 -7.01 -6.21 2.49
CA TRP A 515 -8.47 -6.04 2.44
C TRP A 515 -9.15 -6.70 1.21
N THR A 516 -8.48 -6.68 0.04
CA THR A 516 -9.02 -7.29 -1.17
C THR A 516 -9.16 -8.80 -1.08
N GLU A 517 -8.42 -9.46 -0.19
CA GLU A 517 -8.52 -10.91 0.04
C GLU A 517 -9.84 -11.28 0.74
N PHE A 518 -10.45 -10.35 1.48
CA PHE A 518 -11.74 -10.55 2.15
C PHE A 518 -12.94 -10.37 1.21
N LEU A 519 -12.71 -9.73 0.06
CA LEU A 519 -13.75 -9.40 -0.91
C LEU A 519 -14.54 -10.60 -1.44
N PRO A 520 -13.91 -11.75 -1.79
CA PRO A 520 -14.67 -12.93 -2.21
C PRO A 520 -15.47 -13.57 -1.06
N ALA A 521 -15.05 -13.35 0.18
CA ALA A 521 -15.63 -13.97 1.36
C ALA A 521 -16.84 -13.21 1.91
N LEU A 522 -17.02 -11.92 1.59
CA LEU A 522 -18.02 -11.04 2.21
C LEU A 522 -18.85 -10.28 1.16
N ASP A 523 -20.04 -9.82 1.54
CA ASP A 523 -20.87 -8.99 0.68
C ASP A 523 -20.50 -7.49 0.81
N SER A 524 -20.07 -7.06 2.01
CA SER A 524 -19.53 -5.71 2.29
C SER A 524 -18.65 -5.69 3.57
N PHE A 525 -18.14 -4.52 3.96
CA PHE A 525 -17.46 -4.28 5.23
C PHE A 525 -17.71 -2.86 5.79
N GLN A 526 -17.53 -2.72 7.10
CA GLN A 526 -17.60 -1.48 7.87
C GLN A 526 -16.21 -1.00 8.27
N VAL A 527 -15.98 0.32 8.27
CA VAL A 527 -14.74 0.94 8.75
C VAL A 527 -14.99 1.72 10.05
N ASP A 528 -14.45 1.27 11.17
CA ASP A 528 -14.80 1.72 12.54
C ASP A 528 -14.03 2.96 13.04
N ARG A 529 -12.75 3.16 12.65
CA ARG A 529 -11.94 4.29 13.15
C ARG A 529 -11.15 5.03 12.04
N TYR A 530 -11.10 6.36 12.14
CA TYR A 530 -10.28 7.26 11.32
C TYR A 530 -8.80 7.22 11.79
N PRO A 531 -7.80 7.49 10.92
CA PRO A 531 -7.89 8.36 9.76
C PRO A 531 -7.99 7.59 8.46
N LEU A 532 -9.18 7.61 7.84
CA LEU A 532 -9.21 7.55 6.39
C LEU A 532 -8.61 8.89 5.94
N ASP A 533 -7.41 8.84 5.38
CA ASP A 533 -7.00 9.86 4.43
C ASP A 533 -8.19 10.08 3.47
N VAL A 534 -8.47 11.33 3.13
CA VAL A 534 -9.51 11.71 2.15
C VAL A 534 -9.41 10.86 0.87
N GLU A 535 -8.21 10.35 0.56
CA GLU A 535 -7.88 9.48 -0.57
C GLU A 535 -8.18 7.97 -0.36
N GLN A 536 -8.30 7.51 0.89
CA GLN A 536 -8.53 6.11 1.30
C GLN A 536 -10.02 5.72 1.36
N ALA A 537 -10.95 6.64 1.12
CA ALA A 537 -12.40 6.36 1.21
C ALA A 537 -12.97 5.56 0.01
N TYR A 538 -12.19 4.65 -0.58
CA TYR A 538 -12.45 4.09 -1.92
C TYR A 538 -12.90 2.63 -1.96
N PHE A 539 -13.17 2.00 -0.82
CA PHE A 539 -13.21 0.54 -0.80
C PHE A 539 -14.64 -0.02 -0.87
N GLY A 540 -15.15 -0.34 -2.07
CA GLY A 540 -16.43 -1.05 -2.25
C GLY A 540 -16.28 -2.28 -3.15
N HIS A 541 -16.88 -3.40 -2.76
CA HIS A 541 -16.77 -4.68 -3.46
C HIS A 541 -17.66 -4.82 -4.71
N ARG A 542 -17.25 -5.76 -5.58
CA ARG A 542 -17.89 -6.34 -6.77
C ARG A 542 -19.16 -7.17 -6.47
N GLY A 543 -20.14 -6.62 -5.79
CA GLY A 543 -21.43 -7.30 -5.62
C GLY A 543 -22.37 -6.52 -4.71
N ASP A 544 -23.36 -5.86 -5.32
CA ASP A 544 -24.54 -5.22 -4.70
C ASP A 544 -24.35 -4.15 -3.59
N TRP A 545 -23.26 -4.09 -2.82
CA TRP A 545 -23.15 -3.25 -1.60
C TRP A 545 -21.76 -2.55 -1.48
N GLY A 546 -21.74 -1.21 -1.30
CA GLY A 546 -20.51 -0.42 -1.06
C GLY A 546 -20.05 -0.40 0.41
N PRO A 547 -18.95 0.32 0.78
CA PRO A 547 -18.45 0.39 2.16
C PRO A 547 -19.42 1.11 3.10
N LEU A 548 -19.43 0.69 4.37
CA LEU A 548 -20.07 1.41 5.47
C LEU A 548 -19.03 2.33 6.17
N MET A 549 -19.23 3.66 6.16
CA MET A 549 -18.27 4.68 6.63
C MET A 549 -18.72 5.39 7.92
N MET A 550 -17.92 5.44 8.99
CA MET A 550 -18.36 6.09 10.24
C MET A 550 -18.61 7.62 10.13
N ALA A 551 -19.68 8.12 10.76
CA ALA A 551 -20.06 9.52 10.83
C ALA A 551 -20.78 9.91 12.15
N TRP A 552 -20.22 10.84 12.91
CA TRP A 552 -20.73 11.28 14.23
C TRP A 552 -22.02 12.13 14.20
N SER A 553 -22.48 12.53 13.02
CA SER A 553 -23.77 13.22 12.82
C SER A 553 -24.17 13.16 11.35
N MET A 554 -25.46 13.40 11.05
CA MET A 554 -25.92 13.57 9.67
C MET A 554 -25.19 14.68 8.92
N ALA A 555 -24.86 15.79 9.59
CA ALA A 555 -24.11 16.89 8.99
C ALA A 555 -22.68 16.48 8.66
N HIS A 556 -22.04 15.70 9.54
CA HIS A 556 -20.71 15.13 9.31
C HIS A 556 -20.72 14.11 8.16
N GLY A 557 -21.70 13.20 8.13
CA GLY A 557 -21.89 12.26 7.01
C GLY A 557 -22.17 12.99 5.70
N ALA A 558 -23.01 14.02 5.71
CA ALA A 558 -23.30 14.84 4.54
C ALA A 558 -22.07 15.63 4.05
N ASN A 559 -21.23 16.15 4.95
CA ASN A 559 -19.98 16.83 4.59
C ASN A 559 -18.93 15.85 4.05
N ALA A 560 -18.76 14.68 4.68
CA ALA A 560 -17.89 13.62 4.17
C ALA A 560 -18.28 13.19 2.74
N LEU A 561 -19.59 13.24 2.43
CA LEU A 561 -20.13 12.98 1.09
C LEU A 561 -19.97 14.13 0.09
N LYS A 562 -19.77 15.38 0.56
CA LYS A 562 -19.90 16.58 -0.28
C LYS A 562 -18.61 16.99 -1.00
N ASP A 563 -17.45 16.53 -0.52
CA ASP A 563 -16.14 17.05 -0.95
C ASP A 563 -15.24 16.06 -1.71
N HIS A 564 -15.73 14.88 -2.10
CA HIS A 564 -14.88 13.91 -2.80
C HIS A 564 -15.37 13.60 -4.23
N PRO A 565 -14.60 13.94 -5.29
CA PRO A 565 -15.00 13.76 -6.70
C PRO A 565 -15.20 12.29 -7.13
N HIS A 566 -14.92 11.35 -6.23
CA HIS A 566 -15.00 9.93 -6.46
C HIS A 566 -15.79 9.13 -5.41
N LEU A 567 -16.32 9.76 -4.36
CA LEU A 567 -17.27 9.10 -3.46
C LEU A 567 -18.62 8.95 -4.17
N LYS A 568 -18.74 7.91 -4.99
CA LYS A 568 -19.93 7.72 -5.82
C LYS A 568 -21.02 6.88 -5.15
N ASN A 569 -20.77 6.28 -3.96
CA ASN A 569 -21.80 5.53 -3.21
C ASN A 569 -21.41 5.04 -1.77
N PRO A 570 -20.79 5.80 -0.85
CA PRO A 570 -20.57 5.28 0.50
C PRO A 570 -21.84 5.41 1.37
N ALA A 571 -22.06 4.45 2.26
CA ALA A 571 -23.14 4.50 3.24
C ALA A 571 -22.58 4.90 4.60
N PRO A 572 -22.93 6.08 5.16
CA PRO A 572 -22.42 6.44 6.47
C PRO A 572 -23.04 5.54 7.57
N CYS A 573 -22.21 5.01 8.47
CA CYS A 573 -22.56 4.43 9.76
C CYS A 573 -22.50 5.54 10.81
N MET A 574 -23.61 5.88 11.45
CA MET A 574 -23.63 6.82 12.58
C MET A 574 -23.42 6.11 13.92
N GLN A 575 -22.54 6.64 14.77
CA GLN A 575 -22.45 6.21 16.15
C GLN A 575 -23.38 7.06 17.02
N GLY A 576 -24.11 6.44 17.96
CA GLY A 576 -24.74 7.15 19.09
C GLY A 576 -25.78 8.22 18.73
N VAL A 577 -26.71 7.95 17.81
CA VAL A 577 -27.71 8.96 17.40
C VAL A 577 -28.93 8.93 18.33
N GLY A 578 -28.99 9.91 19.24
CA GLY A 578 -30.10 10.14 20.17
C GLY A 578 -29.65 10.98 21.36
N GLN A 579 -30.57 11.49 22.18
CA GLN A 579 -30.20 12.23 23.39
C GLN A 579 -29.56 11.34 24.48
N SER A 580 -29.72 10.02 24.39
CA SER A 580 -29.22 9.02 25.34
C SER A 580 -29.11 7.63 24.68
N PHE A 581 -27.92 7.01 24.67
CA PHE A 581 -27.71 5.60 24.35
C PHE A 581 -27.37 4.81 25.61
N VAL A 582 -27.84 3.57 25.69
CA VAL A 582 -27.62 2.66 26.81
C VAL A 582 -27.18 1.30 26.26
N ASP A 583 -26.08 0.74 26.76
CA ASP A 583 -25.60 -0.59 26.35
C ASP A 583 -26.53 -1.73 26.81
N GLY A 584 -26.27 -2.96 26.37
CA GLY A 584 -27.00 -4.16 26.81
C GLY A 584 -27.01 -4.41 28.33
N ARG A 585 -26.19 -3.67 29.11
CA ARG A 585 -26.12 -3.75 30.59
C ARG A 585 -26.80 -2.58 31.29
N GLY A 586 -27.44 -1.67 30.57
CA GLY A 586 -28.10 -0.52 31.16
C GLY A 586 -27.17 0.66 31.45
N ASN A 587 -25.91 0.64 31.01
CA ASN A 587 -24.98 1.75 31.23
C ASN A 587 -25.12 2.81 30.14
N PRO A 588 -25.15 4.09 30.49
CA PRO A 588 -25.03 5.16 29.51
C PRO A 588 -23.63 5.12 28.88
N VAL A 589 -23.55 4.91 27.57
CA VAL A 589 -22.30 4.96 26.80
C VAL A 589 -22.29 6.22 25.93
N TRP A 590 -21.10 6.75 25.65
CA TRP A 590 -20.81 8.07 25.09
C TRP A 590 -21.69 8.52 23.91
N ARG A 591 -21.86 9.86 23.86
CA ARG A 591 -22.44 10.65 22.76
C ARG A 591 -21.63 10.57 21.47
#